data_AF-A0A1W1CMQ2-F1
#
_entry.id   AF-A0A1W1CMQ2-F1
#
_cell.length_a   1.000
_cell.length_b   1.000
_cell.length_c   1.000
_cell.angle_alpha   90.00
_cell.angle_beta   90.00
_cell.angle_gamma   90.00
#
_symmetry.space_group_name_H-M   'P 1'
#
loop_
_entity.id
_entity.type
_entity.pdbx_description
1 polymer ?
#
loop_
_entity_poly.entity_id
_entity_poly.type
_entity_poly.pdbx_seq_one_letter_code
_entity_poly.pdbx_strand_id
1 'polypeptide(L)'
;MDYINLIEPTPKLHSKKCKAFSFAIRFFLQYILYLITLIVWYYYDYFIAGATLLLGFIIIGIIRSKLRNSVIPLTQREYHYNDAAIADWYSAKILCFEEENNE
;
A
#
# COMPACT_ATOMS: atom_id res chain seq x y z
N MET A 1 -11.32 8.61 -31.42
CA MET A 1 -11.87 7.80 -30.31
C MET A 1 -10.76 6.88 -29.83
N ASP A 2 -9.89 7.33 -28.92
CA ASP A 2 -8.97 6.41 -28.21
C ASP A 2 -8.30 7.11 -27.02
N TYR A 3 -9.09 7.41 -25.98
CA TYR A 3 -8.57 7.91 -24.69
C TYR A 3 -8.39 6.78 -23.67
N ILE A 4 -8.65 5.54 -24.07
CA ILE A 4 -8.62 4.35 -23.21
C ILE A 4 -7.18 3.83 -23.03
N ASN A 5 -6.24 4.28 -23.86
CA ASN A 5 -4.83 3.87 -23.87
C ASN A 5 -3.90 4.66 -22.92
N LEU A 6 -4.39 5.67 -22.17
CA LEU A 6 -3.55 6.42 -21.23
C LEU A 6 -3.57 5.88 -19.80
N ILE A 7 -4.48 4.95 -19.49
CA ILE A 7 -4.60 4.38 -18.15
C ILE A 7 -3.95 2.99 -18.18
N GLU A 8 -2.71 2.89 -17.70
CA GLU A 8 -2.11 1.59 -17.46
C GLU A 8 -2.99 0.81 -16.48
N PRO A 9 -3.43 -0.41 -16.84
CA PRO A 9 -4.23 -1.25 -15.96
C PRO A 9 -3.39 -1.67 -14.75
N THR A 10 -4.04 -1.87 -13.61
CA THR A 10 -3.37 -2.37 -12.41
C THR A 10 -2.69 -3.71 -12.76
N PRO A 11 -1.38 -3.85 -12.53
CA PRO A 11 -0.64 -5.03 -12.94
C PRO A 11 -1.18 -6.27 -12.22
N LYS A 12 -1.52 -7.32 -12.98
CA LYS A 12 -1.98 -8.58 -12.39
C LYS A 12 -0.77 -9.40 -11.96
N LEU A 13 -0.67 -9.69 -10.67
CA LEU A 13 0.41 -10.50 -10.11
C LEU A 13 0.21 -11.98 -10.48
N HIS A 14 1.05 -12.51 -11.37
CA HIS A 14 0.98 -13.91 -11.80
C HIS A 14 1.74 -14.85 -10.84
N SER A 15 2.85 -14.38 -10.27
CA SER A 15 3.69 -15.16 -9.35
C SER A 15 3.08 -15.28 -7.94
N LYS A 16 3.16 -16.48 -7.36
CA LYS A 16 2.68 -16.76 -5.99
C LYS A 16 3.44 -15.93 -4.94
N LYS A 17 4.73 -15.66 -5.16
CA LYS A 17 5.57 -14.85 -4.25
C LYS A 17 5.14 -13.38 -4.31
N CYS A 18 4.99 -12.83 -5.51
CA CYS A 18 4.47 -11.49 -5.72
C CYS A 18 3.10 -11.28 -5.06
N LYS A 19 2.18 -12.26 -5.20
CA LYS A 19 0.85 -12.21 -4.59
C LYS A 19 0.90 -12.23 -3.05
N ALA A 20 1.77 -13.03 -2.45
CA ALA A 20 1.96 -13.06 -1.01
C ALA A 20 2.49 -11.71 -0.48
N PHE A 21 3.40 -11.06 -1.21
CA PHE A 21 3.95 -9.78 -0.82
C PHE A 21 2.95 -8.62 -0.96
N SER A 22 2.17 -8.59 -2.04
CA SER A 22 1.05 -7.64 -2.16
C SER A 22 0.08 -7.78 -0.99
N PHE A 23 -0.26 -9.03 -0.63
CA PHE A 23 -1.10 -9.29 0.53
C PHE A 23 -0.47 -8.78 1.83
N ALA A 24 0.82 -8.99 2.04
CA ALA A 24 1.54 -8.50 3.21
C ALA A 24 1.52 -6.96 3.31
N ILE A 25 1.76 -6.24 2.21
CA ILE A 25 1.70 -4.77 2.19
C ILE A 25 0.30 -4.27 2.46
N ARG A 26 -0.71 -4.86 1.81
CA ARG A 26 -2.11 -4.52 2.05
C ARG A 26 -2.47 -4.72 3.51
N PHE A 27 -2.09 -5.86 4.09
CA PHE A 27 -2.33 -6.16 5.49
C PHE A 27 -1.63 -5.13 6.40
N PHE A 28 -0.37 -4.81 6.12
CA PHE A 28 0.37 -3.80 6.87
C PHE A 28 -0.32 -2.44 6.82
N LEU A 29 -0.66 -1.93 5.63
CA LEU A 29 -1.30 -0.62 5.46
C LEU A 29 -2.67 -0.51 6.15
N GLN A 30 -3.38 -1.61 6.31
CA GLN A 30 -4.73 -1.64 6.87
C GLN A 30 -4.75 -1.94 8.37
N TYR A 31 -3.91 -2.87 8.85
CA TYR A 31 -4.02 -3.41 10.20
C TYR A 31 -2.93 -2.95 11.17
N ILE A 32 -1.79 -2.43 10.69
CA ILE A 32 -0.69 -2.05 11.58
C ILE A 32 -1.10 -0.98 12.59
N LEU A 33 -1.94 -0.02 12.17
CA LEU A 33 -2.41 1.05 13.03
C LEU A 33 -3.24 0.50 14.19
N TYR A 34 -4.19 -0.38 13.88
CA TYR A 34 -5.04 -0.99 14.91
C TYR A 34 -4.22 -1.88 15.86
N LEU A 35 -3.24 -2.63 15.34
CA LEU A 35 -2.34 -3.43 16.17
C LEU A 35 -1.52 -2.56 17.12
N ILE A 36 -0.90 -1.49 16.62
CA ILE A 36 -0.11 -0.56 17.45
C ILE A 36 -1.01 0.09 18.50
N THR A 37 -2.20 0.57 18.12
CA THR A 37 -3.13 1.18 19.08
C THR A 37 -3.56 0.18 20.15
N LEU A 38 -3.84 -1.07 19.78
CA LEU A 38 -4.24 -2.11 20.75
C LEU A 38 -3.09 -2.44 21.70
N ILE A 39 -1.85 -2.55 21.20
CA ILE A 39 -0.66 -2.77 22.02
C ILE A 39 -0.47 -1.60 22.99
N VAL A 40 -0.53 -0.36 22.51
CA VAL A 40 -0.38 0.82 23.37
C VAL A 40 -1.51 0.88 24.40
N TRP A 41 -2.73 0.55 24.02
CA TRP A 41 -3.85 0.48 24.94
C TRP A 41 -3.69 -0.60 26.03
N TYR A 42 -3.04 -1.73 25.70
CA TYR A 42 -2.77 -2.78 26.68
C TYR A 42 -1.73 -2.37 27.73
N TYR A 43 -0.74 -1.56 27.35
CA TYR A 43 0.37 -1.16 28.24
C TYR A 43 0.18 0.22 28.90
N TYR A 44 -0.61 1.12 28.30
CA TYR A 44 -0.74 2.52 28.70
C TYR A 44 -2.21 2.96 28.82
N ASP A 45 -2.44 4.18 29.31
CA ASP A 45 -3.77 4.75 29.46
C ASP A 45 -4.49 5.01 28.13
N TYR A 46 -5.82 5.07 28.21
CA TYR A 46 -6.72 5.37 27.09
C TYR A 46 -6.37 6.68 26.37
N PHE A 47 -5.89 7.70 27.09
CA PHE A 47 -5.48 8.98 26.51
C PHE A 47 -4.29 8.82 25.57
N ILE A 48 -3.27 8.07 25.99
CA ILE A 48 -2.06 7.81 25.20
C ILE A 48 -2.43 6.95 23.97
N ALA A 49 -3.25 5.91 24.17
CA ALA A 49 -3.74 5.09 23.06
C ALA A 49 -4.48 5.91 21.98
N GLY A 50 -5.34 6.85 22.41
CA GLY A 50 -6.03 7.77 21.52
C GLY A 50 -5.07 8.69 20.75
N ALA A 51 -4.10 9.28 21.43
CA ALA A 51 -3.07 10.12 20.80
C ALA A 51 -2.23 9.33 19.78
N THR A 52 -1.83 8.09 20.11
CA THR A 52 -1.11 7.21 19.19
C THR A 52 -1.94 6.84 17.97
N LEU A 53 -3.24 6.55 18.14
CA LEU A 53 -4.14 6.28 17.02
C LEU A 53 -4.20 7.47 16.06
N LEU A 54 -4.39 8.68 16.57
CA LEU A 54 -4.42 9.90 15.75
C LEU A 54 -3.10 10.14 15.02
N LEU A 55 -1.97 10.03 15.73
CA LEU A 55 -0.64 10.18 15.13
C LEU A 55 -0.40 9.11 14.05
N GLY A 56 -0.78 7.86 14.34
CA GLY A 56 -0.63 6.75 13.42
C GLY A 56 -1.49 6.90 12.16
N PHE A 57 -2.70 7.47 12.25
CA PHE A 57 -3.50 7.82 11.06
C PHE A 57 -2.74 8.78 10.12
N ILE A 58 -2.07 9.78 10.68
CA ILE A 58 -1.26 10.74 9.90
C ILE A 58 -0.08 10.01 9.25
N ILE A 59 0.67 9.21 10.02
CA ILE A 59 1.83 8.47 9.52
C ILE A 59 1.44 7.52 8.39
N ILE A 60 0.37 6.74 8.56
CA ILE A 60 -0.12 5.81 7.54
C ILE A 60 -0.62 6.57 6.31
N GLY A 61 -1.28 7.72 6.48
CA GLY A 61 -1.67 8.59 5.37
C GLY A 61 -0.47 9.06 4.54
N ILE A 62 0.62 9.47 5.20
CA ILE A 62 1.88 9.86 4.54
C ILE A 62 2.48 8.67 3.79
N ILE A 63 2.55 7.49 4.41
CA ILE A 63 3.08 6.27 3.80
C ILE A 63 2.27 5.91 2.54
N ARG A 64 0.93 5.90 2.62
CA ARG A 64 0.06 5.62 1.45
C ARG A 64 0.30 6.62 0.31
N SER A 65 0.42 7.90 0.65
CA SER A 65 0.72 8.95 -0.34
C SER A 65 2.07 8.73 -1.00
N LYS A 66 3.11 8.41 -0.22
CA LYS A 66 4.46 8.14 -0.72
C LYS A 66 4.50 6.90 -1.61
N LEU A 67 3.87 5.79 -1.19
CA LEU A 67 3.78 4.57 -2.01
C LEU A 67 3.12 4.87 -3.36
N ARG A 68 1.95 5.51 -3.36
CA ARG A 68 1.26 5.90 -4.60
C ARG A 68 2.19 6.72 -5.51
N ASN A 69 2.87 7.70 -4.93
CA ASN A 69 3.75 8.60 -5.69
C ASN A 69 5.02 7.90 -6.22
N SER A 70 5.51 6.84 -5.57
CA SER A 70 6.71 6.12 -6.05
C SER A 70 6.41 5.14 -7.16
N VAL A 71 5.27 4.43 -7.07
CA VAL A 71 5.01 3.30 -7.99
C VAL A 71 4.10 3.68 -9.14
N ILE A 72 3.12 4.57 -8.94
CA ILE A 72 2.12 4.91 -9.97
C ILE A 72 2.66 6.01 -10.91
N PRO A 73 2.47 5.88 -12.24
CA PRO A 73 2.90 6.86 -13.23
C PRO A 73 2.17 8.21 -13.06
N LEU A 74 2.88 9.30 -13.40
CA LEU A 74 2.43 10.69 -13.19
C LEU A 74 1.05 10.98 -13.81
N THR A 75 0.76 10.40 -14.96
CA THR A 75 -0.51 10.56 -15.69
C THR A 75 -1.72 10.04 -14.93
N GLN A 76 -1.52 9.16 -13.94
CA GLN A 76 -2.61 8.51 -13.21
C GLN A 76 -2.56 8.74 -11.69
N ARG A 77 -1.57 9.47 -11.14
CA ARG A 77 -1.41 9.64 -9.68
C ARG A 77 -2.60 10.30 -8.98
N GLU A 78 -3.37 11.09 -9.72
CA GLU A 78 -4.57 11.77 -9.23
C GLU A 78 -5.78 10.82 -9.13
N TYR A 79 -5.69 9.62 -9.71
CA TYR A 79 -6.74 8.63 -9.59
C TYR A 79 -6.84 8.08 -8.16
N HIS A 80 -8.06 7.84 -7.70
CA HIS A 80 -8.32 7.25 -6.39
C HIS A 80 -8.01 5.74 -6.41
N TYR A 81 -6.81 5.38 -5.97
CA TYR A 81 -6.42 3.98 -5.78
C TYR A 81 -6.78 3.48 -4.38
N ASN A 82 -7.35 2.28 -4.33
CA ASN A 82 -7.54 1.54 -3.08
C ASN A 82 -6.20 0.94 -2.60
N ASP A 83 -6.10 0.63 -1.31
CA ASP A 83 -4.90 0.06 -0.69
C ASP A 83 -4.44 -1.24 -1.38
N ALA A 84 -5.40 -2.04 -1.88
CA ALA A 84 -5.10 -3.24 -2.67
C ALA A 84 -4.39 -2.90 -4.00
N ALA A 85 -4.88 -1.88 -4.73
CA ALA A 85 -4.27 -1.48 -5.98
C ALA A 85 -2.88 -0.87 -5.76
N ILE A 86 -2.68 -0.11 -4.67
CA ILE A 86 -1.36 0.43 -4.29
C ILE A 86 -0.37 -0.70 -4.01
N ALA A 87 -0.81 -1.74 -3.28
CA ALA A 87 0.01 -2.91 -2.96
C ALA A 87 0.36 -3.72 -4.22
N ASP A 88 -0.59 -3.90 -5.14
CA ASP A 88 -0.36 -4.58 -6.42
C ASP A 88 0.63 -3.81 -7.30
N TRP A 89 0.48 -2.49 -7.43
CA TRP A 89 1.44 -1.63 -8.13
C TRP A 89 2.83 -1.68 -7.51
N TYR A 90 2.93 -1.68 -6.18
CA TYR A 90 4.21 -1.72 -5.49
C TYR A 90 4.91 -3.06 -5.67
N SER A 91 4.19 -4.17 -5.46
CA SER A 91 4.75 -5.52 -5.62
C SER A 91 5.13 -5.82 -7.07
N ALA A 92 4.33 -5.40 -8.05
CA ALA A 92 4.66 -5.55 -9.47
C ALA A 92 5.95 -4.82 -9.84
N LYS A 93 6.10 -3.55 -9.41
CA LYS A 93 7.22 -2.70 -9.82
C LYS A 93 8.53 -3.04 -9.12
N ILE A 94 8.48 -3.55 -7.89
CA ILE A 94 9.69 -3.83 -7.10
C ILE A 94 10.11 -5.30 -7.21
N LEU A 95 9.16 -6.25 -7.17
CA LEU A 95 9.48 -7.67 -7.12
C LEU A 95 9.27 -8.37 -8.46
N CYS A 96 8.15 -8.13 -9.14
CA CYS A 96 7.85 -8.90 -10.35
C CYS A 96 8.65 -8.43 -11.58
N PHE A 97 9.12 -7.18 -11.60
CA PHE A 97 10.07 -6.70 -12.62
C PHE A 97 11.43 -7.42 -12.55
N GLU A 98 11.79 -7.97 -11.38
CA GLU A 98 12.99 -8.78 -11.20
C GLU A 98 12.77 -10.27 -11.52
N GLU A 99 11.56 -10.80 -11.34
CA GLU A 99 11.26 -12.21 -11.68
C GLU A 99 11.19 -12.45 -13.21
N GLU A 100 10.71 -11.50 -14.01
CA GLU A 100 10.74 -11.62 -15.50
C GLU A 100 12.15 -11.60 -16.10
N ASN A 101 13.17 -11.11 -15.36
CA ASN A 101 14.56 -11.10 -15.82
C ASN A 101 15.37 -12.34 -15.39
N ASN A 102 14.74 -13.28 -14.67
CA ASN A 102 15.36 -14.52 -14.18
C ASN A 102 14.76 -15.79 -14.82
N GLU A 103 14.16 -15.67 -16.00
CA GLU A 103 13.89 -16.78 -16.93
C GLU A 103 14.84 -16.73 -18.13
#